data_AF-A0A355D864-F1
#
_entry.id   AF-A0A355D864-F1
#
_cell.length_a   1.000
_cell.length_b   1.000
_cell.length_c   1.000
_cell.angle_alpha   90.00
_cell.angle_beta   90.00
_cell.angle_gamma   90.00
#
_symmetry.space_group_name_H-M   'P 1'
#
loop_
_entity.id
_entity.type
_entity.pdbx_description
1 polymer ?
#
loop_
_entity_poly.entity_id
_entity_poly.type
_entity_poly.pdbx_seq_one_letter_code
_entity_poly.pdbx_strand_id
1 'polypeptide(L)' 'VGSTQQGYTWIVCKSDNLNNYVCWSQNSEVDGTSGSFKAVPGKYFIKLYSLNNSSSVDYTIKVDGIRQR' A
#
# COMPACT_ATOMS: atom_id res chain seq x y z
N VAL A 1 -17.57 10.23 -16.71
CA VAL A 1 -16.13 9.87 -16.58
C VAL A 1 -16.09 8.63 -15.72
N GLY A 2 -15.86 7.45 -16.32
CA GLY A 2 -15.94 6.18 -15.59
C GLY A 2 -14.73 6.02 -14.69
N SER A 3 -14.96 5.86 -13.39
CA SER A 3 -13.92 5.48 -12.43
C SER A 3 -13.45 4.07 -12.78
N THR A 4 -12.29 3.95 -13.42
CA THR A 4 -11.59 2.68 -13.56
C THR A 4 -11.28 2.16 -12.16
N GLN A 5 -12.04 1.18 -11.71
CA GLN A 5 -11.78 0.50 -10.45
C GLN A 5 -10.38 -0.14 -10.55
N GLN A 6 -9.43 0.34 -9.74
CA GLN A 6 -8.09 -0.24 -9.69
C GLN A 6 -8.21 -1.71 -9.31
N GLY A 7 -7.70 -2.58 -10.18
CA GLY A 7 -7.75 -4.04 -10.01
C GLY A 7 -6.80 -4.58 -8.94
N TYR A 8 -6.18 -3.72 -8.13
CA TYR A 8 -5.22 -4.08 -7.10
C TYR A 8 -5.43 -3.21 -5.86
N THR A 9 -4.89 -3.65 -4.72
CA THR A 9 -4.78 -2.81 -3.54
C THR A 9 -3.54 -3.20 -2.74
N TRP A 10 -3.23 -2.41 -1.71
CA TRP A 10 -2.12 -2.66 -0.82
C TRP A 10 -2.47 -2.33 0.63
N ILE A 11 -1.81 -3.04 1.54
CA ILE A 11 -1.89 -2.84 2.99
C ILE A 11 -0.50 -2.88 3.61
N VAL A 12 -0.35 -2.21 4.76
CA VAL A 12 0.87 -2.25 5.58
C VAL A 12 0.55 -2.90 6.91
N CYS A 13 1.38 -3.84 7.34
CA CYS A 13 1.29 -4.50 8.63
C CYS A 13 2.62 -4.35 9.38
N LYS A 14 2.56 -4.28 10.71
CA LYS A 14 3.76 -4.39 11.53
C LYS A 14 4.18 -5.87 11.61
N SER A 15 5.48 -6.14 11.64
CA SER A 15 6.02 -7.51 11.58
C SER A 15 5.60 -8.41 12.76
N ASP A 16 5.24 -7.84 13.90
CA ASP A 16 4.76 -8.54 15.10
C ASP A 16 3.25 -8.81 15.08
N ASN A 17 2.49 -8.20 14.17
CA ASN A 17 1.04 -8.41 14.03
C ASN A 17 0.59 -8.24 12.57
N LEU A 18 0.68 -9.34 11.81
CA LEU A 18 0.31 -9.37 10.38
C LEU A 18 -1.19 -9.32 10.10
N ASN A 19 -2.02 -9.41 11.15
CA ASN A 19 -3.48 -9.39 11.07
C ASN A 19 -4.05 -7.99 11.32
N ASN A 20 -3.23 -7.03 11.76
CA ASN A 20 -3.65 -5.66 11.99
C ASN A 20 -3.02 -4.71 10.96
N TYR A 21 -3.87 -3.99 10.24
CA TYR A 21 -3.43 -3.08 9.19
C TYR A 21 -3.18 -1.70 9.80
N VAL A 22 -1.97 -1.18 9.61
CA VAL A 22 -1.57 0.14 10.11
C VAL A 22 -1.67 1.22 9.04
N CYS A 23 -1.75 0.82 7.77
CA CYS A 23 -1.95 1.70 6.62
C CYS A 23 -2.56 0.89 5.46
N TRP A 24 -3.27 1.57 4.58
CA TRP A 24 -3.89 1.03 3.38
C TRP A 24 -4.00 2.16 2.33
N SER A 25 -4.52 1.84 1.14
CA SER A 25 -4.86 2.84 0.12
C SER A 25 -5.91 3.83 0.64
N GLN A 26 -5.47 5.01 1.07
CA GLN A 26 -6.31 6.04 1.69
C GLN A 26 -6.74 7.12 0.70
N ASN A 27 -5.88 7.46 -0.27
CA ASN A 27 -6.12 8.51 -1.25
C ASN A 27 -5.94 7.98 -2.68
N SER A 28 -6.76 8.50 -3.59
CA SER A 28 -6.59 8.32 -5.04
C SER A 28 -5.69 9.43 -5.58
N GLU A 29 -4.70 9.05 -6.37
CA GLU A 29 -3.77 9.96 -7.03
C GLU A 29 -3.89 9.83 -8.55
N VAL A 30 -3.26 10.72 -9.32
CA VAL A 30 -3.23 10.63 -10.80
C VAL A 30 -2.60 9.30 -11.26
N ASP A 31 -1.53 8.87 -10.60
CA ASP A 31 -0.74 7.70 -11.01
C ASP A 31 -0.89 6.48 -10.08
N GLY A 32 -1.91 6.44 -9.22
CA GLY A 32 -2.07 5.32 -8.30
C GLY A 32 -2.87 5.65 -7.04
N THR A 33 -2.39 5.11 -5.92
CA THR A 33 -2.97 5.34 -4.60
C THR A 33 -1.88 5.64 -3.58
N SER A 34 -2.21 6.44 -2.57
CA SER A 34 -1.29 6.80 -1.51
C SER A 34 -1.94 6.58 -0.14
N GLY A 35 -1.09 6.52 0.90
CA GLY A 35 -1.52 6.47 2.28
C GLY A 35 -0.34 6.74 3.19
N SER A 36 -0.63 7.23 4.39
CA SER A 36 0.39 7.60 5.36
C SER A 36 -0.03 7.23 6.77
N PHE A 37 0.95 6.95 7.62
CA PHE A 37 0.74 6.65 9.02
C PHE A 37 1.96 7.07 9.84
N LYS A 38 1.74 7.37 11.12
CA LYS A 38 2.84 7.65 12.05
C LYS A 38 3.45 6.34 12.53
N ALA A 39 4.53 5.92 11.89
CA ALA A 39 5.23 4.69 12.27
C ALA A 39 5.97 4.83 13.61
N VAL A 40 5.85 3.81 14.46
CA VAL A 40 6.81 3.59 15.56
C VAL A 40 8.02 2.79 15.03
N PRO A 41 9.22 2.91 15.65
CA PRO A 41 10.39 2.14 15.22
C PRO A 41 10.10 0.63 15.17
N GLY A 42 10.52 -0.02 14.10
CA GLY A 42 10.32 -1.45 13.91
C GLY A 42 10.31 -1.86 12.44
N LYS A 43 10.08 -3.15 12.21
CA LYS A 43 9.96 -3.73 10.87
C LYS A 43 8.49 -3.81 10.46
N TYR A 44 8.22 -3.45 9.22
CA TYR A 44 6.89 -3.48 8.59
C TYR A 44 6.96 -4.24 7.27
N PHE A 45 5.80 -4.71 6.83
CA PHE A 45 5.61 -5.36 5.53
C PHE A 45 4.55 -4.62 4.73
N ILE A 46 4.80 -4.46 3.44
CA ILE A 46 3.82 -4.00 2.46
C ILE A 46 3.33 -5.25 1.72
N LYS A 47 2.02 -5.50 1.74
CA LYS A 47 1.38 -6.55 0.94
C LYS A 47 0.62 -5.87 -0.19
N LEU A 48 1.09 -6.07 -1.42
CA LEU A 48 0.43 -5.65 -2.66
C LEU A 48 -0.22 -6.88 -3.30
N TYR A 49 -1.50 -6.80 -3.65
CA TYR A 49 -2.22 -7.93 -4.23
C TYR A 49 -3.31 -7.49 -5.20
N SER A 50 -3.58 -8.35 -6.16
CA SER A 50 -4.67 -8.16 -7.12
C SER A 50 -6.02 -8.44 -6.46
N LEU A 51 -7.04 -7.67 -6.83
CA LEU A 51 -8.44 -7.87 -6.44
C LEU A 51 -9.20 -8.74 -7.45
N ASN A 52 -8.64 -8.93 -8.64
CA ASN A 52 -9.20 -9.77 -9.69
C ASN A 52 -8.13 -10.71 -10.27
N ASN A 53 -8.56 -11.83 -10.82
CA ASN A 53 -7.65 -12.85 -11.34
C ASN A 53 -7.20 -12.56 -12.79
N SER A 54 -7.56 -11.40 -13.34
CA SER A 54 -7.67 -11.19 -14.79
C SER A 54 -6.66 -10.20 -15.36
N SER A 55 -5.95 -9.44 -14.53
CA SER A 55 -5.01 -8.42 -15.00
C SER A 55 -3.68 -8.49 -14.25
N SER A 56 -2.61 -8.75 -15.00
CA SER A 56 -1.26 -8.42 -14.58
C SER A 56 -1.14 -6.89 -14.52
N VAL A 57 -0.52 -6.38 -13.46
CA VAL A 57 -0.34 -4.94 -13.26
C VAL A 57 1.14 -4.70 -12.97
N ASP A 58 1.78 -3.88 -13.79
CA ASP A 58 3.10 -3.34 -13.49
C ASP A 58 2.96 -2.27 -12.41
N TYR A 59 3.87 -2.25 -11.45
CA TYR A 59 3.80 -1.33 -10.32
C TYR A 59 5.18 -0.79 -9.95
N THR A 60 5.17 0.41 -9.38
CA THR A 60 6.31 1.00 -8.68
C THR A 60 5.88 1.32 -7.25
N ILE A 61 6.69 0.95 -6.27
CA ILE A 61 6.44 1.30 -4.86
C ILE A 61 7.44 2.37 -4.45
N LYS A 62 6.92 3.51 -3.99
CA LYS A 62 7.71 4.57 -3.37
C LYS A 62 7.41 4.60 -1.87
N VAL A 63 8.46 4.63 -1.06
CA VAL A 63 8.33 4.76 0.41
C VAL A 63 9.13 5.97 0.86
N ASP A 64 8.43 6.96 1.41
CA ASP A 64 9.01 8.18 1.96
C ASP A 64 9.00 8.17 3.50
N GLY A 65 9.76 9.08 4.13
CA GLY A 65 9.74 9.26 5.58
C GLY A 65 10.54 8.24 6.39
N ILE A 66 11.32 7.36 5.73
CA ILE A 66 12.26 6.47 6.40
C ILE A 66 13.43 7.31 6.91
N ARG A 67 13.59 7.38 8.23
CA ARG A 67 14.79 7.98 8.84
C ARG A 67 15.99 7.08 8.54
N GLN A 68 16.89 7.56 7.69
CA GLN A 68 18.19 6.91 7.49
C GLN A 68 19.00 7.04 8.80
N ARG A 69 19.66 5.95 9.19
CA ARG A 69 20.57 5.93 10.35
C ARG A 69 21.92 6.48 9.95
#